data_AF-A0A5K1BUK9-F1
#
_entry.id   AF-A0A5K1BUK9-F1
#
_cell.length_a   1.000
_cell.length_b   1.000
_cell.length_c   1.000
_cell.angle_alpha   90.00
_cell.angle_beta   90.00
_cell.angle_gamma   90.00
#
_symmetry.space_group_name_H-M   'P 1'
#
loop_
_entity.id
_entity.type
_entity.pdbx_description
1 polymer ?
#
loop_
_entity_poly.entity_id
_entity_poly.type
_entity_poly.pdbx_seq_one_letter_code
_entity_poly.pdbx_strand_id
1 'polypeptide(L)'
;KGIIYQLLLACTLSICTSCCMFGLPWLAPCTACPTDTVEVCPTIGRSGNFKKFQCSPGHYNDLASLFFNTNDDAIRNLFSSGTDSEFHRSSILLFFFASYILGVLSYGLVLPSGLFVPVILTGATYGRLVGMLAASHSSLNEGLFAILGAASFLGGSMRMTVSLCVVMLELTNNLLMLPLVMLVLLISKTVADSFNSNIYDELVRMKGLPYLETHAEPYMRQLTVSDVVTGPLWSFNGVEKVSNIVHVLRTTKHNGFPVIDQPPFSDSPVLFGLILRAHLLVLLKKKVFTATCTLIQVNELKQVVADDFAKPGSSRADDIEDIELTEEELEMFIDLHPFTNASPYTVVETMSLAKALISFRQVGLRHMLVVPKSSG
;
A
#
# COMPACT_ATOMS: atom_id res chain seq x y z
N LYS A 1 -15.38 20.43 -6.36
CA LYS A 1 -14.40 19.46 -6.91
C LYS A 1 -13.56 20.21 -7.94
N GLY A 2 -12.26 20.33 -7.71
CA GLY A 2 -11.34 21.05 -8.59
C GLY A 2 -10.00 21.23 -7.89
N ILE A 3 -8.90 21.25 -8.64
CA ILE A 3 -7.54 21.39 -8.11
C ILE A 3 -7.42 22.64 -7.23
N ILE A 4 -8.06 23.75 -7.65
CA ILE A 4 -8.10 25.00 -6.91
C ILE A 4 -8.73 24.84 -5.52
N TYR A 5 -9.82 24.07 -5.40
CA TYR A 5 -10.46 23.81 -4.11
C TYR A 5 -9.57 22.96 -3.19
N GLN A 6 -8.88 21.96 -3.76
CA GLN A 6 -7.93 21.12 -2.99
C GLN A 6 -6.74 21.94 -2.48
N LEU A 7 -6.22 22.85 -3.31
CA LEU A 7 -5.17 23.78 -2.93
C LEU A 7 -5.64 24.76 -1.86
N LEU A 8 -6.83 25.35 -2.02
CA LEU A 8 -7.41 26.23 -1.00
C LEU A 8 -7.62 25.50 0.33
N LEU A 9 -8.14 24.27 0.30
CA LEU A 9 -8.32 23.46 1.51
C LEU A 9 -6.98 23.19 2.21
N ALA A 10 -5.95 22.78 1.45
CA ALA A 10 -4.61 22.57 2.00
C ALA A 10 -4.02 23.86 2.59
N CYS A 11 -4.22 25.00 1.92
CA CYS A 11 -3.75 26.30 2.40
C CYS A 11 -4.47 26.71 3.71
N THR A 12 -5.80 26.58 3.76
CA THR A 12 -6.58 26.87 4.97
C THR A 12 -6.17 25.98 6.14
N LEU A 13 -5.94 24.69 5.90
CA LEU A 13 -5.48 23.80 6.95
C LEU A 13 -4.06 24.14 7.40
N SER A 14 -3.16 24.50 6.48
CA SER A 14 -1.79 24.93 6.84
C SER A 14 -1.76 26.22 7.68
N ILE A 15 -2.70 27.15 7.44
CA ILE A 15 -2.85 28.35 8.26
C ILE A 15 -3.41 27.95 9.63
N CYS A 16 -4.46 27.13 9.67
CA CYS A 16 -5.06 26.63 10.90
C CYS A 16 -4.05 25.87 11.78
N THR A 17 -3.29 24.95 11.19
CA THR A 17 -2.23 24.20 11.89
C THR A 17 -1.20 25.17 12.45
N SER A 18 -0.75 26.15 11.66
CA SER A 18 0.21 27.17 12.12
C SER A 18 -0.36 27.99 13.28
N CYS A 19 -1.62 28.43 13.21
CA CYS A 19 -2.29 29.14 14.30
C CYS A 19 -2.38 28.28 15.57
N CYS A 20 -2.71 26.99 15.47
CA CYS A 20 -2.72 26.09 16.60
C CYS A 20 -1.32 25.88 17.19
N MET A 21 -0.32 25.61 16.36
CA MET A 21 1.07 25.35 16.77
C MET A 21 1.69 26.55 17.49
N PHE A 22 1.42 27.78 17.02
CA PHE A 22 1.91 29.00 17.67
C PHE A 22 1.02 29.50 18.80
N GLY A 23 -0.29 29.28 18.74
CA GLY A 23 -1.27 29.79 19.70
C GLY A 23 -1.35 28.95 20.98
N LEU A 24 -1.31 27.62 20.87
CA LEU A 24 -1.46 26.74 22.04
C LEU A 24 -0.33 26.88 23.07
N PRO A 25 0.96 27.04 22.68
CA PRO A 25 2.05 27.29 23.64
C PRO A 25 1.86 28.52 24.55
N TRP A 26 1.04 29.50 24.16
CA TRP A 26 0.72 30.65 25.04
C TRP A 26 -0.05 30.26 26.30
N LEU A 27 -0.76 29.14 26.26
CA LEU A 27 -1.57 28.66 27.39
C LEU A 27 -0.75 27.85 28.41
N ALA A 28 0.47 27.44 28.05
CA ALA A 28 1.33 26.62 28.89
C ALA A 28 2.19 27.47 29.83
N PRO A 29 2.36 27.06 31.10
CA PRO A 29 3.23 27.75 32.04
C PRO A 29 4.71 27.57 31.69
N CYS A 30 5.53 28.54 32.09
CA CYS A 30 6.98 28.43 31.98
C CYS A 30 7.56 27.60 33.15
N THR A 31 8.41 26.64 32.83
CA THR A 31 9.11 25.78 33.79
C THR A 31 10.58 26.16 33.88
N ALA A 32 11.15 26.06 35.09
CA ALA A 32 12.58 26.32 35.28
C ALA A 32 13.41 25.20 34.65
N CYS A 33 14.50 25.56 33.99
CA CYS A 33 15.41 24.58 33.40
C CYS A 33 15.99 23.64 34.49
N PRO A 34 15.97 22.31 34.28
CA PRO A 34 16.63 21.37 35.18
C PRO A 34 18.14 21.63 35.22
N THR A 35 18.74 21.52 36.41
CA THR A 35 20.17 21.81 36.64
C THR A 35 21.09 20.65 36.24
N ASP A 36 20.55 19.44 36.07
CA ASP A 36 21.30 18.20 35.83
C ASP A 36 21.32 17.74 34.36
N THR A 37 20.96 18.60 33.41
CA THR A 37 20.95 18.21 31.98
C THR A 37 22.28 18.48 31.30
N VAL A 38 22.79 17.47 30.58
CA VAL A 38 23.98 17.56 29.71
C VAL A 38 23.76 18.55 28.55
N GLU A 39 22.50 18.79 28.18
CA GLU A 39 22.13 19.75 27.14
C GLU A 39 21.86 21.16 27.67
N VAL A 40 22.20 22.16 26.85
CA VAL A 40 21.94 23.57 27.14
C VAL A 40 20.44 23.84 27.12
N CYS A 41 19.89 24.23 28.27
CA CYS A 41 18.50 24.67 28.40
C CYS A 41 18.43 26.20 28.55
N PRO A 42 17.64 26.92 27.72
CA PRO A 42 16.87 26.45 26.56
C PRO A 42 17.71 26.29 25.30
N THR A 43 17.36 25.33 24.45
CA THR A 43 18.12 25.00 23.25
C THR A 43 17.84 25.97 22.10
N ILE A 44 18.89 26.55 21.54
CA ILE A 44 18.84 27.47 20.39
C ILE A 44 18.89 26.63 19.10
N GLY A 45 17.84 26.69 18.27
CA GLY A 45 17.77 25.96 16.99
C GLY A 45 16.49 25.15 16.81
N ARG A 46 16.44 24.23 15.83
CA ARG A 46 15.30 23.34 15.57
C ARG A 46 15.36 21.99 16.30
N SER A 47 16.53 21.59 16.78
CA SER A 47 16.75 20.36 17.54
C SER A 47 16.97 20.65 19.03
N GLY A 48 16.83 19.62 19.87
CA GLY A 48 17.08 19.65 21.32
C GLY A 48 15.83 19.61 22.19
N ASN A 49 15.99 19.44 23.50
CA ASN A 49 14.87 19.01 24.33
C ASN A 49 13.99 20.14 24.90
N PHE A 50 14.56 21.34 25.05
CA PHE A 50 13.89 22.44 25.75
C PHE A 50 13.78 23.69 24.89
N LYS A 51 12.55 24.08 24.51
CA LYS A 51 12.30 25.30 23.75
C LYS A 51 11.83 26.44 24.64
N LYS A 52 12.46 27.60 24.47
CA LYS A 52 12.02 28.85 25.08
C LYS A 52 10.97 29.49 24.19
N PHE A 53 9.77 29.68 24.74
CA PHE A 53 8.71 30.45 24.10
C PHE A 53 8.11 31.42 25.11
N GLN A 54 8.36 32.72 24.92
CA GLN A 54 7.85 33.82 25.76
C GLN A 54 8.14 33.68 27.27
N CYS A 55 9.18 32.93 27.66
CA CYS A 55 9.60 32.77 29.05
C CYS A 55 10.79 33.67 29.43
N SER A 56 11.00 33.86 30.74
CA SER A 56 12.20 34.49 31.30
C SER A 56 13.48 33.70 30.93
N PRO A 57 14.68 34.31 30.99
CA PRO A 57 15.93 33.57 30.80
C PRO A 57 16.04 32.44 31.86
N GLY A 58 16.51 31.27 31.44
CA GLY A 58 16.60 30.07 32.30
C GLY A 58 15.29 29.28 32.50
N HIS A 59 14.23 29.63 31.76
CA HIS A 59 12.97 28.88 31.74
C HIS A 59 12.63 28.40 30.33
N TYR A 60 11.94 27.26 30.24
CA TYR A 60 11.41 26.69 29.00
C TYR A 60 9.88 26.56 29.06
N ASN A 61 9.27 26.29 27.90
CA ASN A 61 7.84 26.03 27.78
C ASN A 61 7.68 24.60 27.25
N ASP A 62 7.09 23.73 28.05
CA ASP A 62 6.98 22.30 27.77
C ASP A 62 6.13 22.00 26.52
N LEU A 63 5.03 22.72 26.32
CA LEU A 63 4.19 22.61 25.13
C LEU A 63 4.88 23.13 23.87
N ALA A 64 5.67 24.20 23.99
CA ALA A 64 6.50 24.70 22.90
C ALA A 64 7.60 23.69 22.52
N SER A 65 8.17 22.98 23.50
CA SER A 65 9.12 21.89 23.25
C SER A 65 8.50 20.74 22.46
N LEU A 66 7.20 20.47 22.61
CA LEU A 66 6.52 19.43 21.84
C LEU A 66 6.17 19.87 20.41
N PHE A 67 5.77 21.13 20.21
CA PHE A 67 5.35 21.63 18.89
C PHE A 67 6.49 22.15 18.01
N PHE A 68 7.51 22.81 18.57
CA PHE A 68 8.58 23.45 17.77
C PHE A 68 9.82 22.59 17.57
N ASN A 69 9.89 21.42 18.19
CA ASN A 69 10.92 20.44 17.89
C ASN A 69 10.59 19.62 16.65
N THR A 70 11.61 18.91 16.17
CA THR A 70 11.40 17.85 15.19
C THR A 70 10.52 16.75 15.81
N ASN A 71 9.70 16.08 15.00
CA ASN A 71 8.86 14.98 15.50
C ASN A 71 9.71 13.87 16.12
N ASP A 72 10.92 13.63 15.60
CA ASP A 72 11.83 12.61 16.13
C ASP A 72 12.34 12.97 17.53
N ASP A 73 12.74 14.23 17.75
CA ASP A 73 13.16 14.71 19.07
C ASP A 73 11.97 14.71 20.05
N ALA A 74 10.78 15.11 19.59
CA ALA A 74 9.58 15.08 20.41
C ALA A 74 9.22 13.64 20.86
N ILE A 75 9.33 12.65 19.97
CA ILE A 75 9.12 11.24 20.30
C ILE A 75 10.16 10.75 21.29
N ARG A 76 11.45 11.07 21.08
CA ARG A 76 12.53 10.70 22.00
C ARG A 76 12.33 11.30 23.39
N ASN A 77 11.89 12.55 23.47
CA ASN A 77 11.59 13.24 24.73
C ASN A 77 10.36 12.64 25.44
N LEU A 78 9.37 12.17 24.69
CA LEU A 78 8.23 11.48 25.28
C LEU A 78 8.59 10.09 25.81
N PHE A 79 9.53 9.39 25.16
CA PHE A 79 9.97 8.04 25.53
C PHE A 79 11.04 8.00 26.62
N SER A 80 11.72 9.12 26.87
CA SER A 80 12.78 9.21 27.88
C SER A 80 12.23 8.88 29.27
N SER A 81 13.01 8.11 30.04
CA SER A 81 12.72 7.78 31.44
C SER A 81 13.26 8.85 32.38
N GLY A 82 12.61 9.05 33.53
CA GLY A 82 13.08 9.99 34.57
C GLY A 82 12.76 11.46 34.30
N THR A 83 11.81 11.71 33.39
CA THR A 83 11.38 13.06 32.99
C THR A 83 10.03 13.45 33.60
N ASP A 84 9.73 12.93 34.80
CA ASP A 84 8.42 13.06 35.48
C ASP A 84 8.07 14.51 35.85
N SER A 85 9.07 15.40 35.96
CA SER A 85 8.90 16.83 36.25
C SER A 85 9.02 17.74 35.02
N GLU A 86 9.30 17.17 33.83
CA GLU A 86 9.56 17.97 32.63
C GLU A 86 8.29 18.43 31.90
N PHE A 87 7.17 17.73 32.11
CA PHE A 87 5.92 17.98 31.40
C PHE A 87 4.75 18.15 32.36
N HIS A 88 4.00 19.24 32.19
CA HIS A 88 2.75 19.43 32.91
C HIS A 88 1.61 18.63 32.27
N ARG A 89 0.73 18.10 33.13
CA ARG A 89 -0.47 17.35 32.71
C ARG A 89 -1.36 18.13 31.74
N SER A 90 -1.53 19.44 31.96
CA SER A 90 -2.31 20.33 31.10
C SER A 90 -1.70 20.46 29.70
N SER A 91 -0.38 20.57 29.61
CA SER A 91 0.36 20.72 28.35
C SER A 91 0.28 19.43 27.52
N ILE A 92 0.50 18.26 28.12
CA ILE A 92 0.35 16.97 27.44
C ILE A 92 -1.08 16.74 26.96
N LEU A 93 -2.08 17.06 27.79
CA LEU A 93 -3.49 16.93 27.41
C LEU A 93 -3.83 17.83 26.22
N LEU A 94 -3.39 19.09 26.24
CA LEU A 94 -3.63 20.03 25.16
C LEU A 94 -2.95 19.57 23.86
N PHE A 95 -1.71 19.09 23.96
CA PHE A 95 -0.97 18.55 22.84
C PHE A 95 -1.62 17.30 22.24
N PHE A 96 -2.14 16.39 23.08
CA PHE A 96 -2.82 15.17 22.62
C PHE A 96 -4.04 15.51 21.76
N PHE A 97 -4.95 16.36 22.25
CA PHE A 97 -6.15 16.73 21.49
C PHE A 97 -5.81 17.51 20.23
N ALA A 98 -4.86 18.45 20.32
CA ALA A 98 -4.41 19.22 19.16
C ALA A 98 -3.79 18.31 18.10
N SER A 99 -2.86 17.44 18.48
CA SER A 99 -2.20 16.52 17.55
C SER A 99 -3.17 15.51 16.93
N TYR A 100 -4.13 15.00 17.70
CA TYR A 100 -5.17 14.10 17.20
C TYR A 100 -6.06 14.79 16.16
N ILE A 101 -6.61 15.97 16.48
CA ILE A 101 -7.51 16.71 15.58
C ILE A 101 -6.75 17.16 14.32
N LEU A 102 -5.57 17.75 14.47
CA LEU A 102 -4.75 18.18 13.34
C LEU A 102 -4.32 16.99 12.47
N GLY A 103 -3.99 15.85 13.09
CA GLY A 103 -3.66 14.61 12.38
C GLY A 103 -4.81 14.10 11.52
N VAL A 104 -6.03 14.04 12.08
CA VAL A 104 -7.24 13.61 11.35
C VAL A 104 -7.53 14.56 10.18
N LEU A 105 -7.46 15.88 10.40
CA LEU A 105 -7.70 16.86 9.35
C LEU A 105 -6.64 16.81 8.24
N SER A 106 -5.38 16.56 8.58
CA SER A 106 -4.27 16.55 7.63
C SER A 106 -4.31 15.34 6.69
N TYR A 107 -4.79 14.19 7.16
CA TYR A 107 -4.83 12.96 6.36
C TYR A 107 -5.78 13.03 5.16
N GLY A 108 -6.85 13.83 5.26
CA GLY A 108 -7.81 14.03 4.16
C GLY A 108 -7.31 14.93 3.02
N LEU A 109 -6.09 15.49 3.12
CA LEU A 109 -5.55 16.39 2.12
C LEU A 109 -4.90 15.66 0.94
N VAL A 110 -4.92 16.32 -0.22
CA VAL A 110 -4.22 15.86 -1.43
C VAL A 110 -2.75 16.29 -1.35
N LEU A 111 -2.04 15.75 -0.35
CA LEU A 111 -0.61 15.99 -0.13
C LEU A 111 0.10 14.66 0.09
N PRO A 112 1.35 14.50 -0.39
CA PRO A 112 2.16 13.32 -0.09
C PRO A 112 2.62 13.40 1.37
N SER A 113 1.84 12.85 2.29
CA SER A 113 2.16 12.83 3.72
C SER A 113 2.05 11.43 4.32
N GLY A 114 2.94 11.12 5.26
CA GLY A 114 2.90 9.86 6.03
C GLY A 114 2.03 10.00 7.29
N LEU A 115 1.29 8.94 7.62
CA LEU A 115 0.46 8.85 8.83
C LEU A 115 1.22 8.27 10.04
N PHE A 116 2.33 7.59 9.80
CA PHE A 116 3.03 6.80 10.83
C PHE A 116 3.54 7.65 12.00
N VAL A 117 4.30 8.71 11.71
CA VAL A 117 4.91 9.56 12.74
C VAL A 117 3.88 10.34 13.58
N PRO A 118 2.85 11.00 13.00
CA PRO A 118 1.81 11.66 13.79
C PRO A 118 1.05 10.72 14.73
N VAL A 119 0.83 9.46 14.32
CA VAL A 119 0.15 8.45 15.14
C VAL A 119 1.03 7.99 16.30
N ILE A 120 2.35 7.82 16.09
CA ILE A 120 3.29 7.57 17.19
C ILE A 120 3.23 8.69 18.21
N LEU A 121 3.33 9.93 17.75
CA LEU A 121 3.38 11.11 18.61
C LEU A 121 2.09 11.28 19.44
N THR A 122 0.94 11.08 18.80
CA THR A 122 -0.37 11.11 19.47
C THR A 122 -0.53 9.95 20.45
N GLY A 123 -0.10 8.75 20.09
CA GLY A 123 -0.12 7.59 20.98
C GLY A 123 0.86 7.72 22.15
N ALA A 124 2.03 8.30 21.92
CA ALA A 124 3.05 8.54 22.94
C ALA A 124 2.56 9.53 24.00
N THR A 125 1.91 10.62 23.57
CA THR A 125 1.31 11.59 24.49
C THR A 125 0.11 11.04 25.24
N TYR A 126 -0.73 10.24 24.59
CA TYR A 126 -1.79 9.48 25.28
C TYR A 126 -1.23 8.53 26.35
N GLY A 127 -0.24 7.72 25.99
CA GLY A 127 0.42 6.81 26.90
C GLY A 127 1.05 7.53 28.08
N ARG A 128 1.76 8.63 27.82
CA ARG A 128 2.37 9.44 28.87
C ARG A 128 1.33 10.08 29.80
N LEU A 129 0.20 10.55 29.27
CA LEU A 129 -0.92 11.06 30.07
C LEU A 129 -1.46 9.98 31.01
N VAL A 130 -1.63 8.76 30.52
CA VAL A 130 -2.03 7.62 31.37
C VAL A 130 -0.97 7.30 32.42
N GLY A 131 0.32 7.35 32.05
CA GLY A 131 1.45 7.21 32.97
C GLY A 131 1.41 8.23 34.11
N MET A 132 1.22 9.51 33.80
CA MET A 132 1.09 10.61 34.79
C MET A 132 -0.12 10.48 35.72
N LEU A 133 -1.19 9.81 35.26
CA LEU A 133 -2.36 9.52 36.09
C LEU A 133 -2.10 8.30 36.99
N ALA A 134 -1.49 7.25 36.45
CA ALA A 134 -1.11 6.06 37.21
C ALA A 134 0.04 6.32 38.21
N ALA A 135 0.92 7.27 37.90
CA ALA A 135 2.03 7.70 38.74
C ALA A 135 1.56 8.27 40.09
N SER A 136 0.32 8.82 40.13
CA SER A 136 -0.29 9.27 41.39
C SER A 136 -0.51 8.15 42.41
N HIS A 137 -0.52 6.90 41.95
CA HIS A 137 -0.76 5.71 42.78
C HIS A 137 0.45 4.75 42.84
N SER A 138 1.48 4.94 42.01
CA SER A 138 2.62 4.02 41.91
C SER A 138 3.86 4.70 41.31
N SER A 139 5.07 4.31 41.72
CA SER A 139 6.32 4.85 41.16
C SER A 139 6.67 4.22 39.81
N LEU A 140 5.80 4.39 38.81
CA LEU A 140 5.98 3.82 37.48
C LEU A 140 6.56 4.85 36.51
N ASN A 141 7.48 4.40 35.66
CA ASN A 141 8.14 5.26 34.68
C ASN A 141 7.15 5.71 33.59
N GLU A 142 6.94 7.02 33.45
CA GLU A 142 6.04 7.60 32.45
C GLU A 142 6.44 7.28 31.00
N GLY A 143 7.75 7.25 30.71
CA GLY A 143 8.28 6.94 29.38
C GLY A 143 7.93 5.52 28.89
N LEU A 144 7.81 4.54 29.80
CA LEU A 144 7.34 3.20 29.44
C LEU A 144 5.89 3.23 28.97
N PHE A 145 5.03 3.97 29.68
CA PHE A 145 3.64 4.15 29.28
C PHE A 145 3.52 4.90 27.97
N ALA A 146 4.39 5.87 27.68
CA ALA A 146 4.45 6.54 26.39
C ALA A 146 4.72 5.55 25.24
N ILE A 147 5.68 4.64 25.40
CA ILE A 147 5.98 3.61 24.38
C ILE A 147 4.79 2.66 24.19
N LEU A 148 4.17 2.18 25.28
CA LEU A 148 2.99 1.33 25.20
C LEU A 148 1.79 2.05 24.57
N GLY A 149 1.61 3.34 24.85
CA GLY A 149 0.59 4.18 24.24
C GLY A 149 0.81 4.35 22.74
N ALA A 150 2.04 4.64 22.32
CA ALA A 150 2.40 4.72 20.89
C ALA A 150 2.14 3.41 20.16
N ALA A 151 2.53 2.28 20.75
CA ALA A 151 2.23 0.96 20.22
C ALA A 151 0.71 0.73 20.12
N SER A 152 -0.05 1.01 21.18
CA SER A 152 -1.50 0.82 21.18
C SER A 152 -2.21 1.58 20.06
N PHE A 153 -1.83 2.85 19.80
CA PHE A 153 -2.45 3.71 18.80
C PHE A 153 -2.11 3.26 17.37
N LEU A 154 -0.85 2.86 17.13
CA LEU A 154 -0.44 2.32 15.84
C LEU A 154 -1.06 0.93 15.57
N GLY A 155 -1.13 0.07 16.59
CA GLY A 155 -1.78 -1.24 16.50
C GLY A 155 -3.28 -1.13 16.20
N GLY A 156 -3.96 -0.15 16.82
CA GLY A 156 -5.40 0.08 16.59
C GLY A 156 -5.72 0.71 15.24
N SER A 157 -4.94 1.71 14.81
CA SER A 157 -5.19 2.42 13.55
C SER A 157 -4.74 1.62 12.31
N MET A 158 -3.48 1.13 12.31
CA MET A 158 -2.86 0.50 11.15
C MET A 158 -2.93 -1.04 11.18
N ARG A 159 -3.25 -1.66 12.32
CA ARG A 159 -3.32 -3.13 12.49
C ARG A 159 -2.04 -3.88 12.13
N MET A 160 -0.91 -3.18 12.05
CA MET A 160 0.42 -3.74 11.88
C MET A 160 0.91 -4.31 13.22
N THR A 161 1.22 -5.60 13.27
CA THR A 161 1.66 -6.28 14.50
C THR A 161 3.16 -6.52 14.51
N VAL A 162 3.64 -7.48 13.72
CA VAL A 162 5.04 -7.96 13.75
C VAL A 162 6.02 -6.85 13.40
N SER A 163 5.83 -6.16 12.27
CA SER A 163 6.71 -5.07 11.84
C SER A 163 6.75 -3.94 12.86
N LEU A 164 5.63 -3.65 13.52
CA LEU A 164 5.56 -2.61 14.53
C LEU A 164 6.30 -3.01 15.82
N CYS A 165 6.23 -4.28 16.22
CA CYS A 165 7.03 -4.79 17.34
C CYS A 165 8.53 -4.60 17.07
N VAL A 166 8.99 -4.89 15.84
CA VAL A 166 10.38 -4.71 15.44
C VAL A 166 10.76 -3.22 15.46
N VAL A 167 9.95 -2.34 14.88
CA VAL A 167 10.22 -0.89 14.89
C VAL A 167 10.30 -0.35 16.32
N MET A 168 9.37 -0.73 17.21
CA MET A 168 9.40 -0.29 18.61
C MET A 168 10.61 -0.87 19.35
N LEU A 169 11.02 -2.09 19.05
CA LEU A 169 12.24 -2.69 19.60
C LEU A 169 13.48 -1.92 19.15
N GLU A 170 13.61 -1.59 17.87
CA GLU A 170 14.76 -0.84 17.36
C GLU A 170 14.82 0.57 17.95
N LEU A 171 13.68 1.24 18.10
CA LEU A 171 13.60 2.58 18.70
C LEU A 171 13.94 2.59 20.19
N THR A 172 13.57 1.54 20.92
CA THR A 172 13.79 1.45 22.38
C THR A 172 15.10 0.78 22.75
N ASN A 173 15.68 0.01 21.83
CA ASN A 173 16.86 -0.83 22.04
C ASN A 173 16.76 -1.72 23.30
N ASN A 174 15.54 -2.18 23.64
CA ASN A 174 15.29 -2.96 24.84
C ASN A 174 14.38 -4.16 24.57
N LEU A 175 15.01 -5.34 24.43
CA LEU A 175 14.34 -6.62 24.20
C LEU A 175 13.35 -7.01 25.30
N LEU A 176 13.57 -6.58 26.55
CA LEU A 176 12.70 -6.94 27.68
C LEU A 176 11.32 -6.27 27.59
N MET A 177 11.19 -5.18 26.83
CA MET A 177 9.92 -4.47 26.64
C MET A 177 9.02 -5.13 25.59
N LEU A 178 9.58 -5.97 24.72
CA LEU A 178 8.88 -6.55 23.58
C LEU A 178 7.63 -7.37 23.96
N PRO A 179 7.64 -8.24 25.00
CA PRO A 179 6.43 -8.97 25.39
C PRO A 179 5.28 -8.05 25.81
N LEU A 180 5.57 -6.94 26.49
CA LEU A 180 4.57 -5.96 26.91
C LEU A 180 3.99 -5.20 25.71
N VAL A 181 4.85 -4.77 24.79
CA VAL A 181 4.43 -4.12 23.54
C VAL A 181 3.56 -5.07 22.71
N MET A 182 3.96 -6.33 22.57
CA MET A 182 3.16 -7.35 21.85
C MET A 182 1.79 -7.54 22.48
N LEU A 183 1.71 -7.64 23.81
CA LEU A 183 0.43 -7.80 24.52
C LEU A 183 -0.50 -6.62 24.26
N VAL A 184 0.00 -5.39 24.42
CA VAL A 184 -0.77 -4.16 24.19
C VAL A 184 -1.23 -4.06 22.73
N LEU A 185 -0.36 -4.43 21.79
CA LEU A 185 -0.69 -4.46 20.37
C LEU A 185 -1.80 -5.46 20.03
N LEU A 186 -1.72 -6.67 20.58
CA LEU A 186 -2.74 -7.70 20.34
C LEU A 186 -4.10 -7.27 20.91
N ILE A 187 -4.13 -6.71 22.12
CA ILE A 187 -5.36 -6.20 22.73
C ILE A 187 -5.93 -5.06 21.87
N SER A 188 -5.12 -4.06 21.54
CA SER A 188 -5.55 -2.90 20.74
C SER A 188 -6.08 -3.33 19.36
N LYS A 189 -5.36 -4.23 18.68
CA LYS A 189 -5.79 -4.79 17.40
C LYS A 189 -7.13 -5.51 17.52
N THR A 190 -7.29 -6.39 18.51
CA THR A 190 -8.52 -7.19 18.68
C THR A 190 -9.73 -6.30 18.94
N VAL A 191 -9.56 -5.26 19.76
CA VAL A 191 -10.61 -4.26 19.99
C VAL A 191 -10.91 -3.52 18.69
N ALA A 192 -9.90 -3.05 17.96
CA ALA A 192 -10.08 -2.33 16.71
C ALA A 192 -10.75 -3.17 15.60
N ASP A 193 -10.38 -4.44 15.47
CA ASP A 193 -10.96 -5.40 14.51
C ASP A 193 -12.47 -5.64 14.77
N SER A 194 -12.94 -5.38 15.99
CA SER A 194 -14.37 -5.47 16.33
C SER A 194 -15.18 -4.25 15.87
N PHE A 195 -14.54 -3.10 15.62
CA PHE A 195 -15.22 -1.86 15.25
C PHE A 195 -15.08 -1.50 13.78
N ASN A 196 -13.85 -1.54 13.25
CA ASN A 196 -13.53 -1.04 11.90
C ASN A 196 -12.51 -1.93 11.18
N SER A 197 -12.21 -1.64 9.92
CA SER A 197 -11.05 -2.18 9.19
C SER A 197 -9.81 -1.27 9.32
N ASN A 198 -8.67 -1.71 8.80
CA ASN A 198 -7.45 -0.92 8.80
C ASN A 198 -7.59 0.34 7.94
N ILE A 199 -6.93 1.44 8.33
CA ILE A 199 -7.08 2.74 7.65
C ILE A 199 -6.64 2.70 6.18
N TYR A 200 -5.67 1.85 5.84
CA TYR A 200 -5.17 1.70 4.48
C TYR A 200 -6.13 0.89 3.60
N ASP A 201 -6.76 -0.15 4.12
CA ASP A 201 -7.78 -0.94 3.41
C ASP A 201 -9.00 -0.06 3.10
N GLU A 202 -9.42 0.76 4.07
CA GLU A 202 -10.52 1.70 3.86
C GLU A 202 -10.15 2.73 2.79
N LEU A 203 -8.92 3.25 2.81
CA LEU A 203 -8.46 4.18 1.78
C LEU A 203 -8.46 3.55 0.38
N VAL A 204 -8.00 2.31 0.28
CA VAL A 204 -7.98 1.54 -0.97
C VAL A 204 -9.42 1.33 -1.49
N ARG A 205 -10.34 0.97 -0.60
CA ARG A 205 -11.77 0.81 -0.92
C ARG A 205 -12.41 2.13 -1.35
N MET A 206 -12.16 3.22 -0.62
CA MET A 206 -12.64 4.57 -0.96
C MET A 206 -12.10 5.07 -2.31
N LYS A 207 -10.87 4.68 -2.68
CA LYS A 207 -10.30 4.98 -4.00
C LYS A 207 -10.84 4.08 -5.12
N GLY A 208 -11.62 3.05 -4.79
CA GLY A 208 -12.14 2.09 -5.76
C GLY A 208 -11.05 1.27 -6.43
N LEU A 209 -9.90 1.08 -5.75
CA LEU A 209 -8.83 0.26 -6.29
C LEU A 209 -9.16 -1.22 -6.08
N PRO A 210 -9.05 -2.07 -7.12
CA PRO A 210 -9.28 -3.51 -6.96
C PRO A 210 -8.15 -4.11 -6.12
N TYR A 211 -8.43 -4.37 -4.84
CA TYR A 211 -7.52 -5.02 -3.92
C TYR A 211 -8.00 -6.42 -3.61
N LEU A 212 -7.11 -7.39 -3.75
CA LEU A 212 -7.37 -8.78 -3.43
C LEU A 212 -6.97 -9.04 -1.99
N GLU A 213 -7.90 -9.48 -1.16
CA GLU A 213 -7.63 -9.83 0.23
C GLU A 213 -6.76 -11.08 0.35
N THR A 214 -6.06 -11.21 1.49
CA THR A 214 -5.17 -12.38 1.74
C THR A 214 -5.96 -13.63 2.11
N HIS A 215 -7.11 -13.45 2.75
CA HIS A 215 -7.96 -14.53 3.21
C HIS A 215 -9.17 -14.66 2.28
N ALA A 216 -9.60 -15.90 2.03
CA ALA A 216 -10.87 -16.15 1.36
C ALA A 216 -12.00 -16.03 2.38
N GLU A 217 -13.04 -15.28 2.04
CA GLU A 217 -14.24 -15.17 2.87
C GLU A 217 -14.98 -16.51 2.97
N PRO A 218 -15.69 -16.78 4.08
CA PRO A 218 -16.35 -18.07 4.30
C PRO A 218 -17.32 -18.48 3.17
N TYR A 219 -18.02 -17.52 2.57
CA TYR A 219 -18.99 -17.79 1.49
C TYR A 219 -18.30 -18.27 0.21
N MET A 220 -17.04 -17.88 -0.06
CA MET A 220 -16.29 -18.33 -1.24
C MET A 220 -16.01 -19.84 -1.24
N ARG A 221 -16.18 -20.51 -0.09
CA ARG A 221 -16.07 -21.98 -0.02
C ARG A 221 -17.26 -22.68 -0.66
N GLN A 222 -18.40 -22.02 -0.73
CA GLN A 222 -19.65 -22.56 -1.30
C GLN A 222 -19.80 -22.26 -2.79
N LEU A 223 -18.99 -21.35 -3.33
CA LEU A 223 -18.97 -20.98 -4.74
C LEU A 223 -17.91 -21.78 -5.50
N THR A 224 -18.20 -22.09 -6.75
CA THR A 224 -17.23 -22.67 -7.69
C THR A 224 -16.67 -21.60 -8.61
N VAL A 225 -15.52 -21.89 -9.23
CA VAL A 225 -14.88 -20.98 -10.18
C VAL A 225 -15.79 -20.68 -11.38
N SER A 226 -16.62 -21.65 -11.79
CA SER A 226 -17.64 -21.47 -12.83
C SER A 226 -18.58 -20.29 -12.57
N ASP A 227 -18.86 -19.97 -11.30
CA ASP A 227 -19.85 -18.94 -10.94
C ASP A 227 -19.30 -17.51 -11.13
N VAL A 228 -17.97 -17.36 -11.21
CA VAL A 228 -17.27 -16.06 -11.29
C VAL A 228 -16.55 -15.88 -12.63
N VAL A 229 -16.43 -16.94 -13.41
CA VAL A 229 -15.82 -16.89 -14.75
C VAL A 229 -16.55 -15.88 -15.64
N THR A 230 -15.77 -15.03 -16.29
CA THR A 230 -16.28 -14.12 -17.32
C THR A 230 -16.44 -14.89 -18.64
N GLY A 231 -17.64 -14.88 -19.23
CA GLY A 231 -17.88 -15.42 -20.58
C GLY A 231 -18.21 -14.32 -21.60
N PRO A 232 -18.48 -14.68 -22.87
CA PRO A 232 -17.61 -15.49 -23.72
C PRO A 232 -16.22 -14.83 -23.87
N LEU A 233 -15.16 -15.65 -23.86
CA LEU A 233 -13.78 -15.18 -23.95
C LEU A 233 -13.37 -15.04 -25.41
N TRP A 234 -12.60 -14.01 -25.72
CA TRP A 234 -11.89 -13.94 -27.01
C TRP A 234 -10.67 -14.85 -26.96
N SER A 235 -10.68 -15.90 -27.78
CA SER A 235 -9.56 -16.83 -27.96
C SER A 235 -8.97 -16.69 -29.35
N PHE A 236 -7.69 -17.04 -29.49
CA PHE A 236 -7.03 -17.17 -30.79
C PHE A 236 -6.73 -18.64 -31.09
N ASN A 237 -6.69 -18.97 -32.37
CA ASN A 237 -6.14 -20.24 -32.82
C ASN A 237 -4.61 -20.21 -32.75
N GLY A 238 -3.98 -21.39 -32.67
CA GLY A 238 -2.51 -21.51 -32.70
C GLY A 238 -1.88 -20.82 -33.91
N VAL A 239 -2.50 -20.95 -35.08
CA VAL A 239 -2.19 -20.14 -36.28
C VAL A 239 -3.42 -19.29 -36.59
N GLU A 240 -3.27 -17.97 -36.48
CA GLU A 240 -4.39 -17.03 -36.52
C GLU A 240 -4.21 -15.99 -37.62
N LYS A 241 -5.33 -15.56 -38.21
CA LYS A 241 -5.32 -14.54 -39.28
C LYS A 241 -5.02 -13.16 -38.70
N VAL A 242 -4.15 -12.39 -39.35
CA VAL A 242 -3.74 -11.05 -38.90
C VAL A 242 -4.94 -10.13 -38.74
N SER A 243 -5.88 -10.13 -39.71
CA SER A 243 -7.12 -9.34 -39.63
C SER A 243 -7.96 -9.66 -38.39
N ASN A 244 -8.05 -10.92 -37.97
CA ASN A 244 -8.79 -11.32 -36.77
C ASN A 244 -8.09 -10.79 -35.51
N ILE A 245 -6.77 -10.93 -35.41
CA ILE A 245 -5.98 -10.38 -34.29
C ILE A 245 -6.21 -8.87 -34.18
N VAL A 246 -6.06 -8.13 -35.28
CA VAL A 246 -6.24 -6.68 -35.31
C VAL A 246 -7.68 -6.30 -34.92
N HIS A 247 -8.68 -7.04 -35.41
CA HIS A 247 -10.08 -6.82 -35.05
C HIS A 247 -10.33 -6.99 -33.54
N VAL A 248 -9.83 -8.09 -32.94
CA VAL A 248 -9.98 -8.35 -31.50
C VAL A 248 -9.23 -7.32 -30.67
N LEU A 249 -8.02 -6.92 -31.08
CA LEU A 249 -7.23 -5.91 -30.38
C LEU A 249 -7.85 -4.50 -30.44
N ARG A 250 -8.58 -4.17 -31.51
CA ARG A 250 -9.33 -2.89 -31.61
C ARG A 250 -10.65 -2.92 -30.85
N THR A 251 -11.31 -4.08 -30.82
CA THR A 251 -12.63 -4.24 -30.18
C THR A 251 -12.52 -4.36 -28.66
N THR A 252 -11.44 -4.97 -28.16
CA THR A 252 -11.29 -5.32 -26.74
C THR A 252 -10.13 -4.63 -26.07
N LYS A 253 -10.26 -4.41 -24.75
CA LYS A 253 -9.18 -3.90 -23.88
C LYS A 253 -8.51 -5.01 -23.06
N HIS A 254 -8.76 -6.27 -23.41
CA HIS A 254 -8.15 -7.41 -22.73
C HIS A 254 -6.65 -7.47 -23.00
N ASN A 255 -5.91 -7.96 -22.01
CA ASN A 255 -4.44 -7.98 -22.04
C ASN A 255 -3.86 -9.40 -22.14
N GLY A 256 -4.70 -10.42 -22.12
CA GLY A 256 -4.33 -11.82 -22.24
C GLY A 256 -5.43 -12.58 -22.94
N PHE A 257 -5.04 -13.48 -23.84
CA PHE A 257 -5.94 -14.26 -24.68
C PHE A 257 -5.50 -15.74 -24.65
N PRO A 258 -6.41 -16.68 -24.38
CA PRO A 258 -6.10 -18.10 -24.49
C PRO A 258 -5.88 -18.46 -25.97
N VAL A 259 -4.87 -19.28 -26.21
CA VAL A 259 -4.58 -19.88 -27.52
C VAL A 259 -5.07 -21.32 -27.48
N ILE A 260 -5.94 -21.66 -28.42
CA ILE A 260 -6.60 -22.97 -28.51
C ILE A 260 -6.24 -23.58 -29.85
N ASP A 261 -5.77 -24.82 -29.83
CA ASP A 261 -5.53 -25.58 -31.04
C ASP A 261 -6.81 -26.29 -31.48
N GLN A 262 -7.17 -26.08 -32.74
CA GLN A 262 -8.33 -26.65 -33.41
C GLN A 262 -7.87 -27.38 -34.69
N PRO A 263 -8.74 -28.18 -35.33
CA PRO A 263 -8.41 -28.80 -36.62
C PRO A 263 -7.95 -27.73 -37.62
N PRO A 264 -6.84 -27.93 -38.36
CA PRO A 264 -6.14 -29.20 -38.63
C PRO A 264 -5.03 -29.60 -37.65
N PHE A 265 -4.73 -28.81 -36.62
CA PHE A 265 -3.58 -29.04 -35.73
C PHE A 265 -3.88 -29.96 -34.55
N SER A 266 -5.15 -30.04 -34.14
CA SER A 266 -5.64 -30.94 -33.09
C SER A 266 -7.00 -31.49 -33.48
N ASP A 267 -7.28 -32.75 -33.16
CA ASP A 267 -8.59 -33.39 -33.43
C ASP A 267 -9.74 -32.76 -32.62
N SER A 268 -9.41 -32.12 -31.50
CA SER A 268 -10.37 -31.47 -30.58
C SER A 268 -9.83 -30.12 -30.08
N PRO A 269 -10.68 -29.19 -29.64
CA PRO A 269 -10.21 -27.92 -29.09
C PRO A 269 -9.42 -28.14 -27.81
N VAL A 270 -8.09 -27.97 -27.89
CA VAL A 270 -7.19 -28.13 -26.75
C VAL A 270 -6.56 -26.78 -26.43
N LEU A 271 -6.50 -26.43 -25.14
CA LEU A 271 -5.80 -25.23 -24.69
C LEU A 271 -4.29 -25.43 -24.88
N PHE A 272 -3.68 -24.65 -25.78
CA PHE A 272 -2.23 -24.62 -25.96
C PHE A 272 -1.58 -23.72 -24.90
N GLY A 273 -2.14 -22.52 -24.67
CA GLY A 273 -1.53 -21.59 -23.73
C GLY A 273 -2.19 -20.23 -23.60
N LEU A 274 -1.45 -19.25 -23.08
CA LEU A 274 -1.88 -17.85 -22.93
C LEU A 274 -0.90 -16.90 -23.63
N ILE A 275 -1.40 -16.06 -24.53
CA ILE A 275 -0.62 -14.99 -25.15
C ILE A 275 -1.06 -13.61 -24.65
N LEU A 276 -0.12 -12.70 -24.48
CA LEU A 276 -0.39 -11.34 -24.01
C LEU A 276 -0.61 -10.38 -25.18
N ARG A 277 -1.45 -9.36 -24.96
CA ARG A 277 -1.63 -8.25 -25.90
C ARG A 277 -0.30 -7.61 -26.32
N ALA A 278 0.60 -7.39 -25.36
CA ALA A 278 1.91 -6.82 -25.62
C ALA A 278 2.75 -7.67 -26.58
N HIS A 279 2.67 -9.00 -26.48
CA HIS A 279 3.40 -9.90 -27.41
C HIS A 279 2.82 -9.79 -28.82
N LEU A 280 1.48 -9.78 -28.96
CA LEU A 280 0.81 -9.62 -30.25
C LEU A 280 1.19 -8.30 -30.93
N LEU A 281 1.26 -7.19 -30.18
CA LEU A 281 1.65 -5.89 -30.74
C LEU A 281 3.10 -5.89 -31.26
N VAL A 282 4.02 -6.52 -30.54
CA VAL A 282 5.41 -6.69 -31.00
C VAL A 282 5.46 -7.54 -32.28
N LEU A 283 4.69 -8.63 -32.36
CA LEU A 283 4.62 -9.49 -33.54
C LEU A 283 4.06 -8.75 -34.77
N LEU A 284 3.00 -7.95 -34.58
CA LEU A 284 2.42 -7.12 -35.63
C LEU A 284 3.40 -6.04 -36.11
N LYS A 285 4.10 -5.38 -35.17
CA LYS A 285 5.09 -4.33 -35.47
C LYS A 285 6.31 -4.86 -36.23
N LYS A 286 6.75 -6.08 -35.88
CA LYS A 286 7.84 -6.77 -36.58
C LYS A 286 7.41 -7.48 -37.86
N LYS A 287 6.11 -7.49 -38.18
CA LYS A 287 5.53 -8.09 -39.39
C LYS A 287 5.93 -9.56 -39.58
N VAL A 288 5.88 -10.33 -38.50
CA VAL A 288 6.20 -11.77 -38.51
C VAL A 288 4.99 -12.54 -39.08
N PHE A 289 4.81 -12.44 -40.39
CA PHE A 289 3.65 -12.94 -41.11
C PHE A 289 4.02 -14.09 -42.04
N THR A 290 3.11 -15.05 -42.20
CA THR A 290 3.22 -16.18 -43.11
C THR A 290 2.02 -16.17 -44.06
N ALA A 291 2.26 -16.34 -45.36
CA ALA A 291 1.18 -16.33 -46.37
C ALA A 291 0.28 -17.58 -46.29
N THR A 292 0.78 -18.67 -45.73
CA THR A 292 0.07 -19.94 -45.55
C THR A 292 -0.23 -20.22 -44.08
N CYS A 293 -1.33 -20.94 -43.82
CA CYS A 293 -1.67 -21.44 -42.48
C CYS A 293 -0.77 -22.65 -42.14
N THR A 294 0.48 -22.37 -41.81
CA THR A 294 1.52 -23.38 -41.52
C THR A 294 2.33 -22.96 -40.30
N LEU A 295 2.87 -23.95 -39.57
CA LEU A 295 3.77 -23.69 -38.45
C LEU A 295 5.07 -23.05 -38.93
N ILE A 296 5.56 -22.07 -38.18
CA ILE A 296 6.79 -21.35 -38.50
C ILE A 296 7.99 -22.30 -38.38
N GLN A 297 8.88 -22.25 -39.37
CA GLN A 297 10.15 -22.99 -39.29
C GLN A 297 11.16 -22.24 -38.42
N VAL A 298 11.99 -22.98 -37.66
CA VAL A 298 12.98 -22.44 -36.69
C VAL A 298 13.91 -21.36 -37.27
N ASN A 299 14.14 -21.34 -38.59
CA ASN A 299 14.97 -20.32 -39.24
C ASN A 299 14.30 -18.94 -39.34
N GLU A 300 12.97 -18.86 -39.39
CA GLU A 300 12.21 -17.60 -39.48
C GLU A 300 12.05 -16.92 -38.10
N LEU A 301 12.13 -17.70 -37.01
CA LEU A 301 12.13 -17.21 -35.63
C LEU A 301 13.36 -16.35 -35.26
N LYS A 302 14.41 -16.35 -36.09
CA LYS A 302 15.64 -15.55 -35.85
C LYS A 302 15.41 -14.03 -35.87
N GLN A 303 14.26 -13.57 -36.38
CA GLN A 303 13.93 -12.15 -36.49
C GLN A 303 13.41 -11.54 -35.17
N VAL A 304 13.05 -12.38 -34.20
CA VAL A 304 12.48 -11.95 -32.92
C VAL A 304 13.33 -12.46 -31.76
N VAL A 305 13.83 -11.54 -30.96
CA VAL A 305 14.68 -11.80 -29.79
C VAL A 305 13.87 -11.50 -28.53
N ALA A 306 14.19 -12.18 -27.41
CA ALA A 306 13.52 -11.97 -26.13
C ALA A 306 13.48 -10.48 -25.69
N ASP A 307 14.54 -9.72 -26.02
CA ASP A 307 14.64 -8.29 -25.72
C ASP A 307 13.58 -7.43 -26.41
N ASP A 308 13.03 -7.89 -27.54
CA ASP A 308 11.95 -7.17 -28.23
C ASP A 308 10.65 -7.18 -27.43
N PHE A 309 10.47 -8.16 -26.55
CA PHE A 309 9.30 -8.27 -25.66
C PHE A 309 9.54 -7.61 -24.29
N ALA A 310 10.75 -7.11 -24.04
CA ALA A 310 11.05 -6.41 -22.80
C ALA A 310 10.24 -5.12 -22.72
N LYS A 311 9.65 -4.84 -21.55
CA LYS A 311 8.92 -3.58 -21.35
C LYS A 311 9.89 -2.41 -21.44
N PRO A 312 9.69 -1.45 -22.35
CA PRO A 312 10.47 -0.24 -22.37
C PRO A 312 10.24 0.52 -21.05
N GLY A 313 11.31 0.83 -20.31
CA GLY A 313 11.23 1.38 -18.96
C GLY A 313 10.57 2.76 -18.83
N SER A 314 10.15 3.40 -19.93
CA SER A 314 9.60 4.75 -19.92
C SER A 314 8.67 5.11 -21.09
N SER A 315 8.41 4.23 -22.06
CA SER A 315 7.52 4.59 -23.18
C SER A 315 6.08 4.21 -22.91
N ARG A 316 5.16 5.02 -23.45
CA ARG A 316 3.75 4.67 -23.64
C ARG A 316 3.70 3.27 -24.24
N ALA A 317 2.81 2.40 -23.73
CA ALA A 317 2.61 1.09 -24.34
C ALA A 317 2.25 1.30 -25.82
N ASP A 318 2.82 0.48 -26.71
CA ASP A 318 2.49 0.55 -28.14
C ASP A 318 0.97 0.35 -28.29
N ASP A 319 0.30 1.32 -28.90
CA ASP A 319 -1.15 1.27 -29.13
C ASP A 319 -1.40 0.61 -30.51
N ILE A 320 -2.54 -0.07 -30.70
CA ILE A 320 -2.82 -0.79 -31.96
C ILE A 320 -3.04 0.18 -33.13
N GLU A 321 -3.39 1.42 -32.78
CA GLU A 321 -3.61 2.54 -33.69
C GLU A 321 -2.31 3.02 -34.35
N ASP A 322 -1.14 2.76 -33.73
CA ASP A 322 0.16 3.19 -34.24
C ASP A 322 0.75 2.22 -35.28
N ILE A 323 0.09 1.08 -35.52
CA ILE A 323 0.57 0.01 -36.40
C ILE A 323 -0.18 0.08 -37.73
N GLU A 324 0.52 0.49 -38.79
CA GLU A 324 0.01 0.51 -40.16
C GLU A 324 0.25 -0.84 -40.86
N LEU A 325 -0.85 -1.47 -41.31
CA LEU A 325 -0.85 -2.75 -42.01
C LEU A 325 -1.54 -2.59 -43.37
N THR A 326 -0.99 -3.24 -44.41
CA THR A 326 -1.59 -3.26 -45.75
C THR A 326 -2.74 -4.28 -45.83
N GLU A 327 -3.61 -4.15 -46.84
CA GLU A 327 -4.69 -5.13 -47.07
C GLU A 327 -4.15 -6.54 -47.31
N GLU A 328 -2.99 -6.67 -47.96
CA GLU A 328 -2.31 -7.95 -48.15
C GLU A 328 -1.82 -8.55 -46.81
N GLU A 329 -1.29 -7.71 -45.92
CA GLU A 329 -0.82 -8.14 -44.59
C GLU A 329 -1.96 -8.60 -43.68
N LEU A 330 -3.15 -8.01 -43.80
CA LEU A 330 -4.34 -8.41 -43.06
C LEU A 330 -4.86 -9.80 -43.46
N GLU A 331 -4.53 -10.25 -44.68
CA GLU A 331 -4.90 -11.57 -45.20
C GLU A 331 -3.87 -12.67 -44.85
N MET A 332 -2.72 -12.30 -44.29
CA MET A 332 -1.70 -13.26 -43.84
C MET A 332 -2.02 -13.87 -42.45
N PHE A 333 -1.19 -14.83 -42.04
CA PHE A 333 -1.31 -15.58 -40.79
C PHE A 333 -0.11 -15.35 -39.87
N ILE A 334 -0.32 -15.53 -38.57
CA ILE A 334 0.73 -15.55 -37.54
C ILE A 334 0.65 -16.86 -36.78
N ASP A 335 1.78 -17.55 -36.65
CA ASP A 335 1.92 -18.67 -35.72
C ASP A 335 2.23 -18.14 -34.32
N LEU A 336 1.30 -18.37 -33.40
CA LEU A 336 1.37 -17.91 -32.01
C LEU A 336 2.07 -18.90 -31.09
N HIS A 337 2.27 -20.17 -31.49
CA HIS A 337 2.81 -21.20 -30.61
C HIS A 337 4.16 -20.84 -29.98
N PRO A 338 5.16 -20.28 -30.72
CA PRO A 338 6.47 -19.97 -30.15
C PRO A 338 6.46 -18.83 -29.11
N PHE A 339 5.42 -17.98 -29.15
CA PHE A 339 5.33 -16.75 -28.35
C PHE A 339 4.31 -16.83 -27.21
N THR A 340 3.64 -17.98 -27.10
CA THR A 340 2.60 -18.25 -26.13
C THR A 340 3.20 -18.91 -24.90
N ASN A 341 2.71 -18.55 -23.70
CA ASN A 341 3.04 -19.31 -22.51
C ASN A 341 2.30 -20.67 -22.58
N ALA A 342 3.04 -21.73 -22.91
CA ALA A 342 2.52 -23.09 -23.05
C ALA A 342 2.18 -23.79 -21.71
N SER A 343 2.53 -23.18 -20.56
CA SER A 343 2.19 -23.71 -19.23
C SER A 343 1.48 -22.65 -18.39
N PRO A 344 0.32 -22.13 -18.83
CA PRO A 344 -0.44 -21.19 -18.04
C PRO A 344 -1.03 -21.90 -16.81
N TYR A 345 -1.19 -21.16 -15.71
CA TYR A 345 -1.85 -21.70 -14.53
C TYR A 345 -3.34 -21.90 -14.83
N THR A 346 -3.78 -23.16 -14.79
CA THR A 346 -5.15 -23.58 -15.09
C THR A 346 -5.83 -24.13 -13.84
N VAL A 347 -7.13 -23.92 -13.75
CA VAL A 347 -8.00 -24.52 -12.73
C VAL A 347 -9.20 -25.17 -13.41
N VAL A 348 -9.74 -26.21 -12.80
CA VAL A 348 -10.98 -26.84 -13.27
C VAL A 348 -12.17 -26.00 -12.83
N GLU A 349 -13.21 -25.88 -13.65
CA GLU A 349 -14.41 -25.10 -13.35
C GLU A 349 -15.10 -25.44 -12.01
N THR A 350 -14.96 -26.70 -11.55
CA THR A 350 -15.53 -27.22 -10.30
C THR A 350 -14.70 -26.91 -9.06
N MET A 351 -13.53 -26.29 -9.22
CA MET A 351 -12.70 -25.88 -8.09
C MET A 351 -13.43 -24.84 -7.24
N SER A 352 -13.30 -24.92 -5.92
CA SER A 352 -13.86 -23.90 -5.02
C SER A 352 -13.19 -22.55 -5.26
N LEU A 353 -13.99 -21.48 -5.28
CA LEU A 353 -13.52 -20.11 -5.46
C LEU A 353 -12.48 -19.71 -4.40
N ALA A 354 -12.67 -20.13 -3.15
CA ALA A 354 -11.70 -19.88 -2.07
C ALA A 354 -10.31 -20.43 -2.40
N LYS A 355 -10.23 -21.63 -3.01
CA LYS A 355 -8.96 -22.24 -3.41
C LYS A 355 -8.34 -21.50 -4.60
N ALA A 356 -9.17 -21.10 -5.56
CA ALA A 356 -8.72 -20.34 -6.72
C ALA A 356 -8.16 -18.97 -6.32
N LEU A 357 -8.81 -18.26 -5.40
CA LEU A 357 -8.33 -16.98 -4.85
C LEU A 357 -6.93 -17.12 -4.24
N ILE A 358 -6.73 -18.13 -3.39
CA ILE A 358 -5.45 -18.39 -2.72
C ILE A 358 -4.37 -18.68 -3.75
N SER A 359 -4.64 -19.56 -4.72
CA SER A 359 -3.71 -19.85 -5.83
C SER A 359 -3.38 -18.59 -6.64
N PHE A 360 -4.39 -17.79 -7.00
CA PHE A 360 -4.23 -16.57 -7.78
C PHE A 360 -3.29 -15.59 -7.08
N ARG A 361 -3.49 -15.39 -5.78
CA ARG A 361 -2.69 -14.47 -4.97
C ARG A 361 -1.27 -14.98 -4.71
N GLN A 362 -1.13 -16.25 -4.31
CA GLN A 362 0.16 -16.82 -3.92
C GLN A 362 1.13 -16.91 -5.10
N VAL A 363 0.62 -17.25 -6.29
CA VAL A 363 1.43 -17.30 -7.52
C VAL A 363 1.58 -15.91 -8.15
N GLY A 364 0.79 -14.92 -7.73
CA GLY A 364 0.85 -13.55 -8.25
C GLY A 364 0.34 -13.47 -9.69
N LEU A 365 -0.73 -14.19 -10.01
CA LEU A 365 -1.28 -14.27 -11.35
C LEU A 365 -1.95 -12.97 -11.78
N ARG A 366 -1.96 -12.72 -13.09
CA ARG A 366 -2.80 -11.67 -13.73
C ARG A 366 -4.02 -12.26 -14.41
N HIS A 367 -3.87 -13.44 -15.01
CA HIS A 367 -4.92 -14.20 -15.67
C HIS A 367 -4.84 -15.63 -15.14
N MET A 368 -6.00 -16.22 -14.83
CA MET A 368 -6.13 -17.63 -14.45
C MET A 368 -7.12 -18.26 -15.41
N LEU A 369 -6.67 -19.29 -16.12
CA LEU A 369 -7.49 -19.97 -17.11
C LEU A 369 -8.34 -21.04 -16.43
N VAL A 370 -9.61 -21.09 -16.82
CA VAL A 370 -10.58 -22.04 -16.28
C VAL A 370 -10.92 -23.02 -17.38
N VAL A 371 -10.64 -24.29 -17.12
CA VAL A 371 -10.85 -25.37 -18.08
C VAL A 371 -12.11 -26.13 -17.68
N PRO A 372 -13.00 -26.44 -18.64
CA PRO A 372 -14.19 -27.23 -18.35
C PRO A 372 -13.79 -28.62 -17.86
N LYS A 373 -14.69 -29.27 -17.11
CA LYS A 373 -14.50 -30.66 -16.71
C LYS A 373 -14.54 -31.52 -17.99
N SER A 374 -13.42 -32.17 -18.31
CA SER A 374 -13.39 -33.16 -19.39
C SER A 374 -14.43 -34.26 -19.05
N SER A 375 -15.45 -34.38 -19.90
CA SER A 375 -16.32 -35.55 -19.91
C SER A 375 -15.48 -36.63 -20.59
N GLY A 376 -14.90 -37.51 -19.79
CA GLY A 376 -14.01 -38.58 -20.29
C GLY A 376 -14.67 -39.52 -21.29
#